data_AF-A0A1V5AU53-F1
#
_entry.id   AF-A0A1V5AU53-F1
#
_cell.length_a   1.000
_cell.length_b   1.000
_cell.length_c   1.000
_cell.angle_alpha   90.00
_cell.angle_beta   90.00
_cell.angle_gamma   90.00
#
_symmetry.space_group_name_H-M   'P 1'
#
loop_
_entity.id
_entity.type
_entity.pdbx_description
1 polymer ?
#
loop_
_entity_poly.entity_id
_entity_poly.type
_entity_poly.pdbx_seq_one_letter_code
_entity_poly.pdbx_strand_id
1 'polypeptide(L)'
;MTQTIDAGTLGIEVPKKLARTAKKLAAAGETLVQIAPAILESRASKEMLAIARMGMMDKILGYLVTTDKNVHFVRPGLAWDSVQTVPLDVIDDVQYVDEFHNNTLKIKVGERAESIIFYDDMEGIRFYHYLKNKQWKK
;
A
#
# COMPACT_ATOMS: atom_id res chain seq x y z
N MET A 1 1.60 18.65 12.37
CA MET A 1 1.48 17.87 13.62
C MET A 1 0.39 16.82 13.43
N THR A 2 0.79 15.61 13.07
CA THR A 2 -0.13 14.46 12.97
C THR A 2 -0.14 13.80 14.35
N GLN A 3 -1.29 13.72 15.02
CA GLN A 3 -1.40 13.00 16.29
C GLN A 3 -1.66 11.52 16.01
N THR A 4 -0.88 10.68 16.68
CA THR A 4 -0.73 9.23 16.51
C THR A 4 -1.78 8.47 17.31
N ILE A 5 -2.21 7.31 16.81
CA ILE A 5 -2.99 6.32 17.56
C ILE A 5 -2.28 4.97 17.41
N ASP A 6 -1.88 4.40 18.55
CA ASP A 6 -1.13 3.16 18.66
C ASP A 6 -2.08 1.97 18.39
N ALA A 7 -1.85 1.25 17.30
CA ALA A 7 -2.51 -0.02 17.01
C ALA A 7 -1.48 -1.13 17.17
N GLY A 8 -1.69 -1.99 18.15
CA GLY A 8 -0.65 -2.82 18.76
C GLY A 8 0.13 -3.77 17.83
N THR A 9 1.26 -4.19 18.40
CA THR A 9 2.21 -5.26 18.05
C THR A 9 3.40 -4.98 17.12
N LEU A 10 3.46 -3.88 16.36
CA LEU A 10 4.66 -3.59 15.53
C LEU A 10 5.09 -2.10 15.47
N GLY A 11 4.52 -1.20 16.29
CA GLY A 11 4.88 0.22 16.27
C GLY A 11 4.57 0.92 14.93
N ILE A 12 3.65 0.36 14.15
CA ILE A 12 3.24 0.91 12.86
C ILE A 12 2.36 2.13 13.12
N GLU A 13 2.83 3.30 12.71
CA GLU A 13 2.04 4.52 12.78
C GLU A 13 0.88 4.47 11.77
N VAL A 14 -0.35 4.52 12.27
CA VAL A 14 -1.56 4.56 11.44
C VAL A 14 -1.96 6.01 11.18
N PRO A 15 -1.92 6.50 9.93
CA PRO A 15 -2.46 7.82 9.58
C PRO A 15 -3.91 7.96 10.06
N LYS A 16 -4.28 9.09 10.68
CA LYS A 16 -5.65 9.33 11.18
C LYS A 16 -6.75 9.02 10.16
N LYS A 17 -6.49 9.32 8.88
CA LYS A 17 -7.39 9.06 7.75
C LYS A 17 -7.70 7.57 7.56
N LEU A 18 -6.82 6.67 8.03
CA LEU A 18 -6.97 5.22 7.94
C LEU A 18 -7.49 4.58 9.23
N ALA A 19 -7.75 5.33 10.30
CA ALA A 19 -8.18 4.79 11.59
C ALA A 19 -9.37 3.81 11.47
N ARG A 20 -10.34 4.16 10.62
CA ARG A 20 -11.52 3.34 10.35
C ARG A 20 -11.17 2.02 9.65
N THR A 21 -10.32 2.09 8.63
CA THR A 21 -9.86 0.91 7.90
C THR A 21 -9.02 0.02 8.80
N ALA A 22 -8.06 0.56 9.55
CA ALA A 22 -7.24 -0.20 10.51
C ALA A 22 -8.10 -0.94 11.55
N LYS A 23 -9.13 -0.29 12.11
CA LYS A 23 -10.06 -0.93 13.05
C LYS A 23 -10.83 -2.09 12.41
N LYS A 24 -11.26 -1.94 11.15
CA LYS A 24 -11.96 -3.00 10.41
C LYS A 24 -11.04 -4.19 10.12
N LEU A 25 -9.80 -3.95 9.73
CA LEU A 25 -8.82 -5.00 9.46
C LEU A 25 -8.47 -5.78 10.74
N ALA A 26 -8.26 -5.08 11.86
CA ALA A 26 -8.06 -5.72 13.16
C ALA A 26 -9.26 -6.58 13.56
N ALA A 27 -10.49 -6.09 13.36
CA ALA A 27 -11.71 -6.86 13.63
C ALA A 27 -11.87 -8.08 12.70
N ALA A 28 -11.32 -8.03 11.49
CA ALA A 28 -11.23 -9.17 10.57
C ALA A 28 -10.09 -10.15 10.93
N GLY A 29 -9.36 -9.88 12.03
CA GLY A 29 -8.24 -10.70 12.47
C GLY A 29 -7.02 -10.58 11.57
N GLU A 30 -6.82 -9.43 10.90
CA GLU A 30 -5.61 -9.14 10.14
C GLU A 30 -4.64 -8.30 10.96
N THR A 31 -3.36 -8.67 10.96
CA THR A 31 -2.31 -7.93 11.66
C THR A 31 -1.61 -7.00 10.68
N LEU A 32 -1.57 -5.70 10.98
CA LEU A 32 -0.86 -4.72 10.15
C LEU A 32 0.64 -5.04 10.11
N VAL A 33 1.23 -4.95 8.91
CA VAL A 33 2.66 -5.17 8.66
C VAL A 33 3.34 -3.89 8.19
N GLN A 34 2.70 -3.15 7.27
CA GLN A 34 3.20 -1.84 6.83
C GLN A 34 2.06 -0.98 6.28
N ILE A 35 2.24 0.34 6.32
CA ILE A 35 1.36 1.32 5.67
C ILE A 35 2.24 2.29 4.90
N ALA A 36 1.99 2.43 3.60
CA ALA A 36 2.75 3.31 2.72
C ALA A 36 1.79 4.22 1.91
N PRO A 37 2.09 5.51 1.72
CA PRO A 37 1.39 6.33 0.74
C PRO A 37 1.65 5.80 -0.66
N ALA A 38 0.61 5.29 -1.31
CA ALA A 38 0.71 4.69 -2.63
C ALA A 38 -0.64 4.70 -3.36
N ILE A 39 -0.59 4.57 -4.67
CA ILE A 39 -1.75 4.58 -5.54
C ILE A 39 -1.65 3.47 -6.59
N LEU A 40 -2.76 2.75 -6.78
CA LEU A 40 -2.90 1.75 -7.81
C LEU A 40 -3.20 2.44 -9.15
N GLU A 41 -2.38 2.18 -10.16
CA GLU A 41 -2.46 2.86 -11.46
C GLU A 41 -3.83 2.70 -12.13
N SER A 42 -4.39 1.49 -12.10
CA SER A 42 -5.69 1.16 -12.68
C SER A 42 -6.88 1.91 -12.05
N ARG A 43 -6.67 2.59 -10.91
CA ARG A 43 -7.72 3.33 -10.17
C ARG A 43 -7.42 4.82 -10.01
N ALA A 44 -6.43 5.32 -10.74
CA ALA A 44 -5.94 6.68 -10.65
C ALA A 44 -6.30 7.49 -11.89
N SER A 45 -6.60 8.77 -11.72
CA SER A 45 -6.52 9.70 -12.86
C SER A 45 -5.06 10.05 -13.15
N LYS A 46 -4.77 10.55 -14.36
CA LYS A 46 -3.42 11.04 -14.72
C LYS A 46 -2.88 12.10 -13.75
N GLU A 47 -3.76 12.96 -13.26
CA GLU A 47 -3.42 13.98 -12.26
C GLU A 47 -3.00 13.36 -10.93
N MET A 48 -3.74 12.36 -10.45
CA MET A 48 -3.38 11.65 -9.21
C MET A 48 -2.03 10.94 -9.34
N LEU A 49 -1.76 10.34 -10.51
CA LEU A 49 -0.47 9.72 -10.79
C LEU A 49 0.67 10.74 -10.81
N ALA A 50 0.45 11.93 -11.37
CA ALA A 50 1.44 13.00 -11.36
C ALA A 50 1.77 13.45 -9.92
N ILE A 51 0.74 13.65 -9.08
CA ILE A 51 0.91 14.02 -7.66
C ILE A 51 1.75 12.97 -6.92
N ALA A 52 1.47 11.68 -7.12
CA ALA A 52 2.21 10.59 -6.49
C ALA A 52 3.66 10.49 -7.01
N ARG A 53 3.87 10.63 -8.33
CA ARG A 53 5.20 10.64 -8.96
C ARG A 53 6.07 11.80 -8.48
N MET A 54 5.46 12.95 -8.19
CA MET A 54 6.15 14.11 -7.62
C MET A 54 6.45 13.96 -6.11
N GLY A 55 5.99 12.89 -5.46
CA GLY A 55 6.22 12.67 -4.03
C GLY A 55 5.56 13.72 -3.13
N MET A 56 4.41 14.27 -3.54
CA MET A 56 3.71 15.32 -2.79
C MET A 56 3.04 14.76 -1.51
N MET A 57 3.81 14.65 -0.43
CA MET A 57 3.38 14.07 0.85
C MET A 57 2.29 14.88 1.57
N ASP A 58 2.12 16.15 1.23
CA ASP A 58 0.99 16.98 1.68
C ASP A 58 -0.34 16.63 0.98
N LYS A 59 -0.26 15.91 -0.16
CA LYS A 59 -1.39 15.50 -1.00
C LYS A 59 -1.45 13.99 -1.21
N ILE A 60 -1.45 13.24 -0.11
CA ILE A 60 -1.65 11.79 -0.16
C ILE A 60 -3.11 11.46 -0.52
N LEU A 61 -3.28 10.77 -1.64
CA LEU A 61 -4.59 10.41 -2.23
C LEU A 61 -4.96 8.94 -2.03
N GLY A 62 -4.01 8.13 -1.59
CA GLY A 62 -4.19 6.70 -1.37
C GLY A 62 -3.08 6.11 -0.51
N TYR A 63 -3.35 4.92 0.02
CA TYR A 63 -2.43 4.17 0.84
C TYR A 63 -2.43 2.70 0.42
N LEU A 64 -1.26 2.10 0.48
CA LEU A 64 -1.07 0.66 0.55
C LEU A 64 -1.04 0.26 2.01
N VAL A 65 -1.99 -0.58 2.44
CA VAL A 65 -2.01 -1.17 3.77
C VAL A 65 -1.73 -2.66 3.61
N THR A 66 -0.58 -3.12 4.07
CA THR A 66 -0.23 -4.55 4.03
C THR A 66 -0.45 -5.18 5.39
N THR A 67 -1.07 -6.35 5.39
CA THR A 67 -1.28 -7.19 6.58
C THR A 67 -0.48 -8.48 6.44
N ASP A 68 -0.61 -9.37 7.41
CA ASP A 68 -0.04 -10.72 7.37
C ASP A 68 -0.70 -11.63 6.31
N LYS A 69 -1.88 -11.23 5.81
CA LYS A 69 -2.75 -11.99 4.89
C LYS A 69 -2.95 -11.31 3.53
N ASN A 70 -3.09 -10.00 3.50
CA ASN A 70 -3.54 -9.25 2.33
C ASN A 70 -2.76 -7.96 2.10
N VAL A 71 -2.92 -7.43 0.89
CA VAL A 71 -2.56 -6.07 0.51
C VAL A 71 -3.85 -5.31 0.21
N HIS A 72 -4.07 -4.17 0.86
CA HIS A 72 -5.23 -3.33 0.66
C HIS A 72 -4.83 -1.97 0.06
N PHE A 73 -5.38 -1.65 -1.10
CA PHE A 73 -5.29 -0.31 -1.70
C PHE A 73 -6.46 0.52 -1.21
N VAL A 74 -6.17 1.48 -0.35
CA VAL A 74 -7.17 2.29 0.36
C VAL A 74 -7.12 3.72 -0.15
N ARG A 75 -8.24 4.21 -0.67
CA ARG A 75 -8.46 5.66 -0.89
C ARG A 75 -9.42 6.17 0.18
N PRO A 76 -8.94 6.96 1.16
CA PRO A 76 -9.80 7.52 2.19
C PRO A 76 -10.82 8.46 1.57
N GLY A 77 -12.08 8.31 1.96
CA GLY A 77 -13.16 9.21 1.56
C GLY A 77 -13.81 9.88 2.77
N LEU A 78 -14.62 10.90 2.51
CA LEU A 78 -15.37 11.62 3.54
C LEU A 78 -16.34 10.67 4.28
N ALA A 79 -17.19 9.97 3.51
CA ALA A 79 -18.21 9.08 4.05
C ALA A 79 -17.78 7.61 4.06
N TRP A 80 -17.04 7.13 3.05
CA TRP A 80 -16.55 5.76 2.95
C TRP A 80 -15.16 5.69 2.31
N ASP A 81 -14.37 4.72 2.75
CA ASP A 81 -13.09 4.40 2.12
C ASP A 81 -13.34 3.49 0.91
N SER A 82 -12.67 3.78 -0.21
CA SER A 82 -12.61 2.87 -1.35
C SER A 82 -11.46 1.89 -1.14
N VAL A 83 -11.75 0.61 -0.97
CA VAL A 83 -10.74 -0.43 -0.69
C VAL A 83 -10.72 -1.48 -1.80
N GLN A 84 -9.54 -1.80 -2.32
CA GLN A 84 -9.29 -3.03 -3.06
C GLN A 84 -8.41 -3.94 -2.23
N THR A 85 -8.78 -5.21 -2.10
CA THR A 85 -8.00 -6.21 -1.39
C THR A 85 -7.42 -7.19 -2.38
N VAL A 86 -6.14 -7.52 -2.22
CA VAL A 86 -5.44 -8.57 -2.95
C VAL A 86 -4.81 -9.50 -1.91
N PRO A 87 -5.21 -10.79 -1.86
CA PRO A 87 -4.57 -11.76 -0.99
C PRO A 87 -3.08 -11.92 -1.31
N LEU A 88 -2.23 -12.01 -0.29
CA LEU A 88 -0.78 -12.14 -0.49
C LEU A 88 -0.39 -13.45 -1.17
N ASP A 89 -1.19 -14.50 -1.00
CA ASP A 89 -0.93 -15.83 -1.54
C ASP A 89 -1.21 -15.95 -3.05
N VAL A 90 -1.94 -14.99 -3.64
CA VAL A 90 -2.20 -14.93 -5.09
C VAL A 90 -1.25 -14.00 -5.85
N ILE A 91 -0.30 -13.35 -5.16
CA ILE A 91 0.71 -12.51 -5.79
C ILE A 91 1.85 -13.42 -6.28
N ASP A 92 1.87 -13.67 -7.59
CA ASP A 92 2.80 -14.60 -8.23
C ASP A 92 4.21 -14.01 -8.37
N ASP A 93 4.32 -12.72 -8.62
CA ASP A 93 5.60 -12.04 -8.80
C ASP A 93 5.52 -10.56 -8.45
N VAL A 94 6.68 -9.97 -8.19
CA VAL A 94 6.88 -8.55 -7.94
C VAL A 94 8.15 -8.07 -8.64
N GLN A 95 8.04 -6.97 -9.38
CA GLN A 95 9.12 -6.40 -10.20
C GLN A 95 9.15 -4.88 -10.09
N TYR A 96 10.34 -4.30 -10.09
CA TYR A 96 10.51 -2.88 -10.34
C TYR A 96 10.43 -2.60 -11.84
N VAL A 97 9.70 -1.54 -12.22
CA VAL A 97 9.51 -1.17 -13.64
C VAL A 97 10.74 -0.49 -14.21
N ASP A 98 11.46 0.20 -13.36
CA ASP A 98 12.72 0.87 -13.66
C ASP A 98 13.46 1.00 -12.32
N GLU A 99 14.50 0.19 -12.14
CA GLU A 99 15.28 0.17 -10.91
C GLU A 99 15.82 1.60 -10.65
N PHE A 100 15.29 2.25 -9.60
CA PHE A 100 15.80 3.50 -9.00
C PHE A 100 15.43 4.85 -9.63
N HIS A 101 14.54 4.95 -10.64
CA HIS A 101 14.09 6.26 -11.17
C HIS A 101 12.59 6.52 -11.11
N ASN A 102 11.78 5.46 -11.02
CA ASN A 102 10.35 5.59 -10.88
C ASN A 102 9.94 4.88 -9.59
N ASN A 103 9.25 5.59 -8.72
CA ASN A 103 8.61 5.09 -7.50
C ASN A 103 7.47 4.09 -7.78
N THR A 104 7.60 3.30 -8.86
CA THR A 104 6.60 2.38 -9.40
C THR A 104 7.06 0.95 -9.31
N LEU A 105 6.22 0.11 -8.70
CA LEU A 105 6.43 -1.32 -8.54
C LEU A 105 5.25 -2.08 -9.15
N LYS A 106 5.53 -3.12 -9.92
CA LYS A 106 4.51 -3.98 -10.52
C LYS A 106 4.35 -5.24 -9.69
N ILE A 107 3.10 -5.60 -9.38
CA ILE A 107 2.74 -6.91 -8.85
C ILE A 107 2.00 -7.70 -9.93
N LYS A 108 2.30 -8.99 -10.02
CA LYS A 108 1.59 -9.94 -10.88
C LYS A 108 0.61 -10.75 -10.04
N VAL A 109 -0.63 -10.83 -10.50
CA VAL A 109 -1.73 -11.59 -9.88
C VAL A 109 -2.42 -12.39 -10.98
N GLY A 110 -2.13 -13.68 -11.04
CA GLY A 110 -2.51 -14.56 -12.15
C GLY A 110 -1.98 -14.02 -13.48
N GLU A 111 -2.88 -13.78 -14.43
CA GLU A 111 -2.56 -13.24 -15.74
C GLU A 111 -2.50 -11.69 -15.78
N ARG A 112 -2.81 -11.02 -14.67
CA ARG A 112 -2.85 -9.56 -14.61
C ARG A 112 -1.61 -9.00 -13.95
N ALA A 113 -1.16 -7.85 -14.44
CA ALA A 113 -0.14 -7.04 -13.80
C ALA A 113 -0.76 -5.72 -13.36
N GLU A 114 -0.51 -5.33 -12.12
CA GLU A 114 -0.94 -4.05 -11.55
C GLU A 114 0.29 -3.23 -11.18
N SER A 115 0.29 -1.94 -11.55
CA SER A 115 1.33 -1.00 -11.14
C SER A 115 0.91 -0.22 -9.90
N ILE A 116 1.80 -0.16 -8.92
CA ILE A 116 1.67 0.60 -7.69
C ILE A 116 2.68 1.75 -7.75
N ILE A 117 2.20 2.98 -7.63
CA ILE A 117 3.05 4.17 -7.54
C ILE A 117 3.10 4.60 -6.08
N PHE A 118 4.26 4.53 -5.47
CA PHE A 118 4.55 5.00 -4.13
C PHE A 118 4.87 6.49 -4.17
N TYR A 119 4.59 7.22 -3.10
CA TYR A 119 5.02 8.63 -3.01
C TYR A 119 6.50 8.75 -2.61
N ASP A 120 7.02 7.72 -1.96
CA ASP A 120 8.39 7.60 -1.49
C ASP A 120 8.94 6.25 -2.00
N ASP A 121 10.08 6.28 -2.68
CA ASP A 121 10.72 5.11 -3.27
C ASP A 121 11.15 4.09 -2.21
N MET A 122 11.59 4.55 -1.04
CA MET A 122 11.97 3.70 0.09
C MET A 122 10.80 2.87 0.61
N GLU A 123 9.57 3.39 0.55
CA GLU A 123 8.37 2.61 0.88
C GLU A 123 8.13 1.50 -0.14
N GLY A 124 8.32 1.80 -1.42
CA GLY A 124 8.29 0.77 -2.46
C GLY A 124 9.32 -0.32 -2.20
N ILE A 125 10.54 0.06 -1.81
CA ILE A 125 11.67 -0.87 -1.62
C ILE A 125 11.37 -1.79 -0.43
N ARG A 126 10.84 -1.23 0.66
CA ARG A 126 10.37 -2.00 1.82
C ARG A 126 9.29 -3.01 1.42
N PHE A 127 8.31 -2.59 0.64
CA PHE A 127 7.23 -3.47 0.18
C PHE A 127 7.75 -4.59 -0.73
N TYR A 128 8.66 -4.27 -1.66
CA TYR A 128 9.32 -5.25 -2.52
C TYR A 128 10.03 -6.35 -1.72
N HIS A 129 10.89 -5.95 -0.78
CA HIS A 129 11.62 -6.89 0.05
C HIS A 129 10.69 -7.72 0.94
N TYR A 130 9.62 -7.13 1.46
CA TYR A 130 8.61 -7.87 2.20
C TYR A 130 8.01 -9.00 1.35
N LEU A 131 7.57 -8.71 0.13
CA LEU A 131 6.99 -9.72 -0.77
C LEU A 131 8.00 -10.80 -1.15
N LYS A 132 9.23 -10.44 -1.54
CA LYS A 132 10.27 -11.42 -1.89
C LYS A 132 10.64 -12.33 -0.70
N ASN A 133 10.75 -11.77 0.50
CA ASN A 133 11.02 -12.54 1.72
C ASN A 133 9.86 -13.49 2.08
N LYS A 134 8.61 -13.12 1.79
CA LYS A 134 7.43 -14.00 1.97
C LYS A 134 7.40 -15.12 0.92
N GLN A 135 7.73 -14.82 -0.33
CA GLN A 135 7.76 -15.79 -1.43
C GLN A 135 8.85 -16.86 -1.23
N TRP A 136 10.03 -16.50 -0.72
CA TRP A 136 11.13 -17.45 -0.46
C TRP A 136 11.00 -18.26 0.84
N LYS A 137 9.99 -17.98 1.66
CA LYS A 137 9.66 -18.76 2.87
C LYS A 137 8.60 -19.83 2.62
N LYS A 138 8.02 -19.89 1.42
CA LYS A 138 7.15 -20.97 0.96
C LYS A 138 8.00 -21.99 0.20
#